data_AF-A0A352VKX3-F1
#
_entry.id   AF-A0A352VKX3-F1
#
_cell.length_a   1.000
_cell.length_b   1.000
_cell.length_c   1.000
_cell.angle_alpha   90.00
_cell.angle_beta   90.00
_cell.angle_gamma   90.00
#
_symmetry.space_group_name_H-M   'P 1'
#
loop_
_entity.id
_entity.type
_entity.pdbx_description
1 polymer ?
#
loop_
_entity_poly.entity_id
_entity_poly.type
_entity_poly.pdbx_seq_one_letter_code
_entity_poly.pdbx_strand_id
1 'polypeptide(L)'
;VNRGVALYNDKIIVGLLDGRLVAFNKANGDIEWVQQTTPPGDYSITGAPRIAGDKVIIGNGGAEYGVRGYVTAYDADTGEQRWR
;
A
#
# COMPACT_ATOMS: atom_id res chain seq x y z
N VAL A 1 9.11 2.30 11.74
CA VAL A 1 7.97 3.21 12.01
C VAL A 1 6.87 2.92 11.00
N ASN A 2 5.61 2.78 11.43
CA ASN A 2 4.45 2.72 10.54
C ASN A 2 3.54 3.91 10.87
N ARG A 3 3.02 4.64 9.86
CA ARG A 3 2.26 5.88 10.04
C ARG A 3 0.74 5.71 9.97
N GLY A 4 0.24 4.48 9.92
CA GLY A 4 -1.18 4.17 10.00
C GLY A 4 -1.75 3.43 8.79
N VAL A 5 -3.08 3.36 8.74
CA VAL A 5 -3.87 2.59 7.78
C VAL A 5 -4.83 3.51 7.02
N ALA A 6 -5.44 2.98 5.96
CA ALA A 6 -6.58 3.57 5.28
C ALA A 6 -7.82 2.69 5.45
N LEU A 7 -9.00 3.31 5.48
CA LEU A 7 -10.29 2.61 5.50
C LEU A 7 -10.99 2.82 4.17
N TYR A 8 -11.55 1.75 3.60
CA TYR A 8 -12.34 1.80 2.37
C TYR A 8 -13.42 0.72 2.41
N ASN A 9 -14.69 1.11 2.37
CA ASN A 9 -15.83 0.18 2.50
C ASN A 9 -15.71 -0.78 3.70
N ASP A 10 -15.52 -2.07 3.42
CA ASP A 10 -15.33 -3.17 4.35
C ASP A 10 -13.87 -3.53 4.58
N LYS A 11 -12.92 -2.72 4.08
CA LYS A 11 -11.48 -3.01 4.11
C LYS A 11 -10.69 -2.04 4.97
N ILE A 12 -9.68 -2.60 5.65
CA ILE A 12 -8.54 -1.88 6.25
C ILE A 12 -7.34 -2.14 5.36
N ILE A 13 -6.73 -1.08 4.81
CA ILE A 13 -5.60 -1.19 3.89
C ILE A 13 -4.34 -0.62 4.54
N VAL A 14 -3.24 -1.38 4.53
CA VAL A 14 -1.98 -1.01 5.20
C VAL A 14 -0.76 -1.35 4.35
N GLY A 15 0.24 -0.45 4.38
CA GLY A 15 1.57 -0.70 3.83
C GLY A 15 2.48 -1.38 4.84
N LEU A 16 3.18 -2.43 4.40
CA LEU A 16 4.14 -3.19 5.20
C LEU A 16 5.58 -2.79 4.87
N LEU A 17 6.48 -3.03 5.83
CA LEU A 17 7.88 -2.63 5.72
C LEU A 17 8.57 -3.25 4.49
N ASP A 18 8.18 -4.47 4.10
CA ASP A 18 8.70 -5.23 2.96
C ASP A 18 8.15 -4.78 1.59
N GLY A 19 7.42 -3.65 1.54
CA GLY A 19 6.92 -3.09 0.29
C GLY A 19 5.55 -3.62 -0.16
N ARG A 20 4.93 -4.52 0.62
CA ARG A 20 3.57 -4.99 0.35
C ARG A 20 2.52 -3.97 0.78
N LEU A 21 1.45 -3.87 0.00
CA LEU A 21 0.19 -3.27 0.38
C LEU A 21 -0.81 -4.41 0.61
N VAL A 22 -1.49 -4.41 1.74
CA VAL A 22 -2.41 -5.49 2.13
C VAL A 22 -3.77 -4.90 2.50
N ALA A 23 -4.84 -5.49 1.97
CA ALA A 23 -6.19 -5.22 2.43
C ALA A 23 -6.70 -6.37 3.29
N PHE A 24 -7.27 -6.01 4.43
CA PHE A 24 -7.94 -6.91 5.34
C PHE A 24 -9.42 -6.58 5.39
N ASN A 25 -10.26 -7.60 5.53
CA ASN A 25 -11.65 -7.42 5.92
C ASN A 25 -11.71 -6.80 7.32
N LYS A 26 -12.44 -5.70 7.47
CA LYS A 26 -12.51 -4.94 8.73
C LYS A 26 -13.24 -5.67 9.86
N ALA A 27 -14.07 -6.66 9.55
CA ALA A 27 -14.89 -7.35 10.53
C ALA A 27 -14.18 -8.55 11.15
N ASN A 28 -13.43 -9.32 10.36
CA ASN A 28 -12.79 -10.56 10.82
C ASN A 28 -11.26 -10.58 10.67
N GLY A 29 -10.67 -9.62 9.96
CA GLY A 29 -9.22 -9.54 9.76
C GLY A 29 -8.68 -10.48 8.67
N ASP A 30 -9.53 -11.14 7.89
CA ASP A 30 -9.09 -11.97 6.78
C ASP A 30 -8.43 -11.13 5.68
N ILE A 31 -7.46 -11.71 4.98
CA ILE A 31 -6.79 -11.04 3.88
C ILE A 31 -7.70 -11.10 2.64
N GLU A 32 -8.05 -9.93 2.11
CA GLU A 32 -8.82 -9.78 0.88
C GLU A 32 -7.88 -9.74 -0.34
N TRP A 33 -6.76 -9.02 -0.23
CA TRP A 33 -5.71 -9.02 -1.26
C TRP A 33 -4.34 -8.57 -0.71
N VAL A 34 -3.29 -8.93 -1.45
CA VAL A 34 -1.89 -8.54 -1.19
C VAL A 34 -1.24 -8.13 -2.50
N GLN A 35 -0.57 -6.98 -2.51
CA GLN A 35 0.17 -6.51 -3.68
C GLN A 35 1.59 -6.10 -3.29
N GLN A 36 2.59 -6.69 -3.96
CA GLN A 36 3.97 -6.17 -3.87
C GLN A 36 4.03 -4.88 -4.68
N THR A 37 4.32 -3.75 -4.02
CA THR A 37 4.36 -2.45 -4.69
C THR A 37 5.78 -2.08 -5.14
N THR A 38 6.79 -2.64 -4.50
CA THR A 38 8.19 -2.28 -4.75
C THR A 38 8.91 -3.33 -5.60
N PRO A 39 9.86 -2.93 -6.45
CA PRO A 39 10.81 -3.89 -7.01
C PRO A 39 11.74 -4.42 -5.89
N PRO A 40 12.55 -5.45 -6.19
CA PRO A 40 13.62 -5.88 -5.27
C PRO A 40 14.58 -4.72 -4.93
N GLY A 41 15.09 -4.71 -3.69
CA GLY A 41 16.05 -3.72 -3.19
C GLY A 41 15.62 -3.09 -1.87
N ASP A 42 16.31 -2.03 -1.47
CA ASP A 42 16.15 -1.36 -0.16
C ASP A 42 14.95 -0.39 -0.10
N TYR A 43 13.84 -0.81 -0.72
CA TYR A 43 12.57 -0.09 -0.63
C TYR A 43 11.87 -0.43 0.68
N SER A 44 11.14 0.54 1.23
CA SER A 44 10.27 0.30 2.38
C SER A 44 8.97 1.08 2.27
N ILE A 45 7.92 0.62 2.96
CA ILE A 45 6.72 1.43 3.17
C ILE A 45 6.56 1.69 4.67
N THR A 46 6.58 2.97 5.00
CA THR A 46 6.34 3.46 6.36
C THR A 46 5.23 4.51 6.41
N GLY A 47 4.77 5.00 5.25
CA GLY A 47 3.66 5.94 5.11
C GLY A 47 2.31 5.24 5.20
N ALA A 48 1.30 5.96 5.67
CA ALA A 48 -0.08 5.47 5.62
C ALA A 48 -0.63 5.63 4.20
N PRO A 49 -1.34 4.62 3.65
CA PRO A 49 -2.03 4.76 2.38
C PRO A 49 -3.12 5.85 2.44
N ARG A 50 -3.56 6.32 1.27
CA ARG A 50 -4.63 7.31 1.12
C ARG A 50 -5.67 6.84 0.12
N ILE A 51 -6.95 6.98 0.46
CA ILE A 51 -8.05 6.69 -0.46
C ILE A 51 -8.38 7.94 -1.28
N ALA A 52 -8.57 7.76 -2.57
CA ALA A 52 -9.08 8.77 -3.48
C ALA A 52 -10.07 8.11 -4.46
N GLY A 53 -11.37 8.27 -4.20
CA GLY A 53 -12.41 7.53 -4.94
C GLY A 53 -12.33 6.03 -4.67
N ASP A 54 -12.25 5.25 -5.76
CA ASP A 54 -12.09 3.79 -5.81
C ASP A 54 -10.61 3.34 -5.72
N LYS A 55 -9.68 4.27 -5.48
CA LYS A 55 -8.24 3.99 -5.51
C LYS A 55 -7.59 4.16 -4.15
N VAL A 56 -6.61 3.30 -3.88
CA VAL A 56 -5.65 3.47 -2.78
C VAL A 56 -4.30 3.90 -3.34
N ILE A 57 -3.79 5.00 -2.80
CA ILE A 57 -2.54 5.66 -3.20
C ILE A 57 -1.47 5.39 -2.15
N ILE A 58 -0.29 4.95 -2.61
CA ILE A 58 0.87 4.69 -1.76
C ILE A 58 2.18 4.99 -2.51
N GLY A 59 3.21 5.38 -1.75
CA GLY A 59 4.58 5.54 -2.24
C GLY A 59 5.58 4.77 -1.38
N ASN A 60 6.87 4.92 -1.66
CA ASN A 60 7.95 4.21 -0.98
C ASN A 60 8.92 5.16 -0.26
N GLY A 61 9.65 4.62 0.72
CA GLY A 61 10.88 5.19 1.27
C GLY A 61 12.12 4.49 0.72
N GLY A 62 13.30 4.95 1.17
CA GLY A 62 14.61 4.39 0.81
C GLY A 62 15.56 5.36 0.11
N ALA A 63 15.34 6.68 0.19
CA ALA A 63 16.17 7.68 -0.48
C ALA A 63 17.63 7.61 -0.03
N GLU A 64 17.87 7.27 1.24
CA GLU A 64 19.19 7.04 1.82
C GLU A 64 19.94 5.86 1.19
N TYR A 65 19.23 4.99 0.48
CA TYR A 65 19.75 3.81 -0.21
C TYR A 65 19.72 3.97 -1.74
N GLY A 66 19.51 5.20 -2.24
CA GLY A 66 19.56 5.50 -3.67
C GLY A 66 18.39 4.95 -4.48
N VAL A 67 17.28 4.56 -3.83
CA VAL A 67 16.11 4.05 -4.55
C VAL A 67 15.34 5.19 -5.24
N ARG A 68 14.68 4.89 -6.38
CA ARG A 68 13.85 5.87 -7.09
C ARG A 68 12.48 5.95 -6.44
N GLY A 69 12.09 7.16 -6.01
CA GLY A 69 10.74 7.41 -5.48
C GLY A 69 9.67 7.39 -6.58
N TYR A 70 8.50 6.85 -6.24
CA TYR A 70 7.29 6.90 -7.06
C TYR A 70 6.04 6.93 -6.17
N VAL A 71 4.91 7.27 -6.80
CA VAL A 71 3.57 7.14 -6.21
C VAL A 71 2.77 6.25 -7.14
N THR A 72 1.99 5.34 -6.58
CA THR A 72 1.17 4.39 -7.35
C THR A 72 -0.26 4.46 -6.86
N ALA A 73 -1.22 4.34 -7.76
CA ALA A 73 -2.59 4.02 -7.41
C ALA A 73 -2.92 2.58 -7.73
N TYR A 74 -3.58 1.93 -6.79
CA TYR A 74 -4.18 0.61 -6.94
C TYR A 74 -5.69 0.74 -6.82
N ASP A 75 -6.41 -0.17 -7.45
CA ASP A 75 -7.82 -0.40 -7.16
C ASP A 75 -7.98 -0.81 -5.69
N ALA A 76 -8.87 -0.15 -4.96
CA ALA A 76 -9.02 -0.40 -3.53
C ALA A 76 -9.74 -1.73 -3.23
N ASP A 77 -10.54 -2.26 -4.16
CA ASP A 77 -11.25 -3.52 -4.01
C ASP A 77 -10.40 -4.72 -4.43
N THR A 78 -9.58 -4.60 -5.48
CA THR A 78 -8.83 -5.74 -6.04
C THR A 78 -7.32 -5.70 -5.81
N GLY A 79 -6.75 -4.53 -5.47
CA GLY A 79 -5.31 -4.33 -5.39
C GLY A 79 -4.61 -4.22 -6.75
N GLU A 80 -5.35 -4.22 -7.87
CA GLU A 80 -4.79 -4.10 -9.21
C GLU A 80 -4.18 -2.70 -9.45
N GLN A 81 -2.97 -2.64 -10.02
CA GLN A 81 -2.34 -1.35 -10.32
C GLN A 81 -3.12 -0.60 -11.41
N ARG A 82 -3.52 0.64 -11.13
CA ARG A 82 -4.21 1.51 -12.10
C ARG A 82 -3.25 2.40 -12.87
N TRP A 83 -2.27 2.97 -12.18
CA TRP A 83 -1.21 3.76 -12.78
C TRP A 83 0.01 3.82 -11.88
N ARG A 84 1.17 3.98 -12.51
CA ARG A 84 2.46 4.29 -11.92
C ARG A 84 3.27 5.12 -12.90
#